data_AF-A0A0W0Y9B6-F1
#
_entry.id   AF-A0A0W0Y9B6-F1
#
_cell.length_a   1.000
_cell.length_b   1.000
_cell.length_c   1.000
_cell.angle_alpha   90.00
_cell.angle_beta   90.00
_cell.angle_gamma   90.00
#
_symmetry.space_group_name_H-M   'P 1'
#
loop_
_entity.id
_entity.type
_entity.pdbx_description
1 polymer ?
#
loop_
_entity_poly.entity_id
_entity_poly.type
_entity_poly.pdbx_seq_one_letter_code
_entity_poly.pdbx_strand_id
1 'polypeptide(L)'
;MQRKKLFSKSVLVMLFGLILSSCNNTLPPGEYDTNEVGKVKKVIPGTIISKRPVHLRNMANMNNNNTNNNLVDSGYSQTRGVEYVIKLNSGGIISVVQSEDLKLKNKQKILVIYGKHTRVVADNGSEIF
;
A
#
# COMPACT_ATOMS: atom_id res chain seq x y z
N MET A 1 -52.45 -36.10 -3.92
CA MET A 1 -51.23 -35.51 -4.53
C MET A 1 -50.95 -34.16 -3.84
N GLN A 2 -49.70 -33.68 -3.79
CA GLN A 2 -49.25 -32.38 -3.24
C GLN A 2 -48.71 -32.37 -1.78
N ARG A 3 -47.56 -33.03 -1.54
CA ARG A 3 -46.63 -32.70 -0.44
C ARG A 3 -45.21 -32.52 -0.99
N LYS A 4 -44.99 -31.57 -1.90
CA LYS A 4 -43.65 -31.25 -2.44
C LYS A 4 -43.54 -29.78 -2.87
N LYS A 5 -43.60 -28.83 -1.93
CA LYS A 5 -43.29 -27.41 -2.22
C LYS A 5 -42.45 -26.70 -1.15
N LEU A 6 -41.96 -27.42 -0.13
CA LEU A 6 -41.18 -26.81 0.95
C LEU A 6 -39.66 -27.03 0.83
N PHE A 7 -39.22 -28.09 0.14
CA PHE A 7 -37.79 -28.41 0.02
C PHE A 7 -37.04 -27.64 -1.09
N SER A 8 -37.74 -27.07 -2.08
CA SER A 8 -37.07 -26.38 -3.21
C SER A 8 -36.67 -24.93 -2.92
N LYS A 9 -37.30 -24.27 -1.94
CA LYS A 9 -36.96 -22.89 -1.57
C LYS A 9 -35.76 -22.80 -0.63
N SER A 10 -35.51 -23.83 0.17
CA SER A 10 -34.42 -23.82 1.16
C SER A 10 -33.04 -24.04 0.53
N VAL A 11 -32.95 -24.77 -0.57
CA VAL A 11 -31.69 -25.02 -1.30
C VAL A 11 -31.23 -23.78 -2.07
N LEU A 12 -32.18 -22.97 -2.59
CA LEU A 12 -31.88 -21.73 -3.30
C LEU A 12 -31.30 -20.63 -2.38
N VAL A 13 -31.72 -20.61 -1.11
CA VAL A 13 -31.24 -19.65 -0.10
C VAL A 13 -29.83 -20.01 0.39
N MET A 14 -29.49 -21.30 0.46
CA MET A 14 -28.17 -21.76 0.92
C MET A 14 -27.07 -21.57 -0.13
N LEU A 15 -27.40 -21.60 -1.43
CA LEU A 15 -26.46 -21.40 -2.53
C LEU A 15 -26.08 -19.92 -2.75
N PHE A 16 -26.92 -18.98 -2.29
CA PHE A 16 -26.67 -17.53 -2.39
C PHE A 16 -25.74 -16.99 -1.27
N GLY A 17 -25.46 -17.80 -0.24
CA GLY A 17 -24.66 -17.41 0.93
C GLY A 17 -23.14 -17.55 0.77
N LEU A 18 -22.64 -18.08 -0.36
CA LEU A 18 -21.25 -18.57 -0.47
C LEU A 18 -20.30 -17.68 -1.31
N ILE A 19 -20.66 -16.42 -1.62
CA ILE A 19 -19.91 -15.60 -2.60
C ILE A 19 -19.36 -14.28 -2.03
N LEU A 20 -19.11 -14.18 -0.72
CA LEU A 20 -18.58 -12.93 -0.12
C LEU A 20 -17.24 -13.10 0.61
N SER A 21 -16.36 -13.98 0.12
CA SER A 21 -14.94 -13.96 0.52
C SER A 21 -14.06 -13.56 -0.66
N SER A 22 -14.11 -12.28 -1.01
CA SER A 22 -13.02 -11.63 -1.76
C SER A 22 -12.17 -10.87 -0.76
N CYS A 23 -11.19 -11.54 -0.16
CA CYS A 23 -10.15 -10.88 0.61
C CYS A 23 -9.24 -10.10 -0.33
N ASN A 24 -9.19 -8.79 -0.16
CA ASN A 24 -8.27 -7.92 -0.87
C ASN A 24 -6.89 -8.03 -0.20
N ASN A 25 -5.89 -8.61 -0.87
CA ASN A 25 -4.52 -8.67 -0.34
C ASN A 25 -3.82 -7.32 -0.59
N THR A 26 -4.27 -6.27 0.09
CA THR A 26 -3.49 -5.04 0.19
C THR A 26 -2.39 -5.31 1.22
N LEU A 27 -1.22 -5.69 0.74
CA LEU A 27 -0.05 -5.89 1.61
C LEU A 27 0.22 -4.57 2.35
N PRO A 28 0.19 -4.55 3.69
CA PRO A 28 0.51 -3.36 4.46
C PRO A 28 1.96 -2.92 4.20
N PRO A 29 2.25 -1.61 4.33
CA PRO A 29 3.61 -1.11 4.24
C PRO A 29 4.49 -1.81 5.30
N GLY A 30 5.49 -2.58 4.83
CA GLY A 30 6.41 -3.32 5.71
C GLY A 30 6.54 -4.80 5.39
N GLU A 31 5.64 -5.38 4.60
CA GLU A 31 5.72 -6.79 4.22
C GLU A 31 6.79 -7.03 3.13
N TYR A 32 7.50 -8.15 3.22
CA TYR A 32 8.49 -8.59 2.24
C TYR A 32 7.92 -9.76 1.47
N ASP A 33 8.19 -9.80 0.17
CA ASP A 33 7.94 -11.00 -0.63
C ASP A 33 8.88 -12.11 -0.12
N THR A 34 8.35 -13.31 0.09
CA THR A 34 9.15 -14.48 0.51
C THR A 34 10.24 -14.80 -0.52
N ASN A 35 10.05 -14.42 -1.78
CA ASN A 35 11.02 -14.55 -2.86
C ASN A 35 12.17 -13.53 -2.79
N GLU A 36 12.08 -12.52 -1.92
CA GLU A 36 13.14 -11.52 -1.69
C GLU A 36 14.02 -11.86 -0.48
N VAL A 37 13.67 -12.88 0.31
CA VAL A 37 14.45 -13.30 1.47
C VAL A 37 15.84 -13.77 1.03
N GLY A 38 16.88 -13.31 1.73
CA GLY A 38 18.29 -13.66 1.44
C GLY A 38 18.93 -12.95 0.24
N LYS A 39 18.19 -12.09 -0.48
CA LYS A 39 18.74 -11.31 -1.59
C LYS A 39 19.26 -9.95 -1.10
N VAL A 40 20.47 -9.59 -1.55
CA VAL A 40 21.04 -8.27 -1.29
C VAL A 40 20.31 -7.21 -2.10
N LYS A 41 19.93 -6.11 -1.45
CA LYS A 41 19.35 -4.92 -2.09
C LYS A 41 20.39 -3.81 -2.18
N LYS A 42 20.26 -2.99 -3.23
CA LYS A 42 21.07 -1.77 -3.34
C LYS A 42 20.58 -0.74 -2.31
N VAL A 43 21.50 -0.24 -1.49
CA VAL A 43 21.23 0.80 -0.50
C VAL A 43 22.13 2.00 -0.78
N ILE A 44 21.56 3.21 -0.75
CA ILE A 44 22.30 4.44 -0.96
C ILE A 44 22.05 5.39 0.23
N PRO A 45 23.11 5.92 0.89
CA PRO A 45 22.95 6.89 1.95
C PRO A 45 22.56 8.26 1.40
N GLY A 46 21.78 9.00 2.18
CA GLY A 46 21.36 10.35 1.84
C GLY A 46 20.86 11.14 3.05
N THR A 47 20.45 12.37 2.80
CA THR A 47 19.89 13.28 3.80
C THR A 47 18.56 13.83 3.32
N ILE A 48 17.56 13.86 4.20
CA ILE A 48 16.28 14.51 3.91
C ILE A 48 16.50 16.03 3.86
N ILE A 49 16.23 16.63 2.70
CA ILE A 49 16.34 18.09 2.53
C ILE A 49 14.99 18.79 2.64
N SER A 50 13.89 18.07 2.36
CA SER A 50 12.53 18.58 2.52
C SER A 50 11.54 17.44 2.70
N LYS A 51 10.40 17.72 3.34
CA LYS A 51 9.27 16.82 3.39
C LYS A 51 7.95 17.58 3.31
N ARG A 52 6.93 16.97 2.69
CA ARG A 52 5.58 17.54 2.64
C ARG A 52 4.51 16.45 2.73
N PRO A 53 3.36 16.72 3.38
CA PRO A 53 2.23 15.80 3.36
C PRO A 53 1.64 15.70 1.95
N VAL A 54 1.20 14.50 1.57
CA VAL A 54 0.55 14.22 0.29
C VAL A 54 -0.65 13.29 0.50
N HIS A 55 -1.63 13.40 -0.40
CA HIS A 55 -2.78 12.50 -0.43
C HIS A 55 -2.52 11.38 -1.43
N LEU A 56 -2.57 10.14 -0.97
CA LEU A 56 -2.47 8.97 -1.84
C LEU A 56 -3.87 8.60 -2.31
N ARG A 57 -4.07 8.64 -3.63
CA ARG A 57 -5.29 8.15 -4.27
C ARG A 57 -5.07 6.69 -4.62
N ASN A 58 -5.83 5.79 -4.01
CA ASN A 58 -5.89 4.42 -4.48
C ASN A 58 -6.81 4.40 -5.70
N MET A 59 -6.23 4.34 -6.90
CA MET A 59 -6.99 4.14 -8.12
C MET A 59 -7.28 2.64 -8.23
N ALA A 60 -8.24 2.17 -7.42
CA ALA A 60 -8.80 0.85 -7.60
C ALA A 60 -9.33 0.76 -9.03
N ASN A 61 -8.81 -0.19 -9.80
CA ASN A 61 -9.05 -0.35 -11.22
C ASN A 61 -10.57 -0.41 -11.49
N MET A 62 -11.14 0.69 -11.97
CA MET A 62 -12.56 0.82 -12.24
C MET A 62 -12.87 0.13 -13.57
N ASN A 63 -13.00 -1.19 -13.55
CA ASN A 63 -13.50 -1.94 -14.70
C ASN A 63 -15.03 -1.82 -14.73
N ASN A 64 -15.53 -0.71 -15.26
CA ASN A 64 -16.97 -0.45 -15.38
C ASN A 64 -17.47 -1.02 -16.71
N ASN A 65 -18.00 -2.24 -16.67
CA ASN A 65 -18.91 -2.74 -17.70
C ASN A 65 -20.34 -2.78 -17.13
N ASN A 66 -20.96 -1.59 -17.14
CA ASN A 66 -22.39 -1.32 -17.33
C ASN A 66 -23.39 -1.52 -16.17
N THR A 67 -24.41 -0.65 -16.23
CA THR A 67 -25.78 -0.69 -15.66
C THR A 67 -26.06 -0.17 -14.24
N ASN A 68 -26.56 1.08 -14.21
CA ASN A 68 -27.60 1.63 -13.34
C ASN A 68 -27.50 1.33 -11.84
N ASN A 69 -26.68 2.07 -11.09
CA ASN A 69 -26.88 2.24 -9.65
C ASN A 69 -26.41 3.63 -9.20
N ASN A 70 -27.26 4.27 -8.39
CA ASN A 70 -27.04 5.55 -7.72
C ASN A 70 -25.62 5.68 -7.16
N LEU A 71 -25.08 6.90 -7.22
CA LEU A 71 -23.79 7.28 -6.63
C LEU A 71 -23.74 6.86 -5.16
N VAL A 72 -23.23 5.66 -4.90
CA VAL A 72 -22.59 5.32 -3.65
C VAL A 72 -21.29 6.10 -3.68
N ASP A 73 -21.25 7.19 -2.92
CA ASP A 73 -20.05 7.94 -2.59
C ASP A 73 -19.00 6.93 -2.15
N SER A 74 -18.12 6.58 -3.09
CA SER A 74 -17.04 5.63 -2.90
C SER A 74 -16.09 6.27 -1.91
N GLY A 75 -16.35 6.01 -0.62
CA GLY A 75 -15.68 6.56 0.54
C GLY A 75 -14.20 6.72 0.23
N TYR A 76 -13.81 7.97 0.03
CA TYR A 76 -12.48 8.39 -0.35
C TYR A 76 -11.53 7.90 0.74
N SER A 77 -10.95 6.70 0.56
CA SER A 77 -9.94 6.16 1.46
C SER A 77 -8.67 6.98 1.22
N GLN A 78 -8.63 8.16 1.85
CA GLN A 78 -7.50 9.06 1.85
C GLN A 78 -6.38 8.42 2.65
N THR A 79 -5.61 7.56 1.99
CA THR A 79 -4.36 7.12 2.59
C THR A 79 -3.43 8.34 2.56
N ARG A 80 -3.07 8.85 3.73
CA ARG A 80 -2.12 9.97 3.85
C ARG A 80 -0.71 9.44 3.73
N GLY A 81 0.13 10.21 3.03
CA GLY A 81 1.55 9.92 2.89
C GLY A 81 2.39 11.16 3.12
N VAL A 82 3.69 10.96 3.20
CA VAL A 82 4.68 12.04 3.26
C VAL A 82 5.66 11.82 2.11
N GLU A 83 5.84 12.86 1.30
CA GLU A 83 6.86 12.91 0.28
C GLU A 83 8.15 13.46 0.88
N TYR A 84 9.24 12.72 0.75
CA TYR A 84 10.58 13.09 1.18
C TYR A 84 11.45 13.42 -0.02
N VAL A 85 11.98 14.65 -0.05
CA VAL A 85 13.03 15.04 -0.98
C VAL A 85 14.36 14.76 -0.31
N ILE A 86 15.18 13.96 -0.98
CA ILE A 86 16.41 13.39 -0.42
C ILE A 86 17.58 13.81 -1.31
N LYS A 87 18.61 14.39 -0.71
CA LYS A 87 19.92 14.55 -1.33
C LYS A 87 20.74 13.31 -1.03
N LEU A 88 21.06 12.54 -2.06
CA LEU A 88 21.95 11.39 -1.97
C LEU A 88 23.39 11.87 -1.73
N ASN A 89 24.20 11.06 -1.05
CA ASN A 89 25.62 11.39 -0.83
C ASN A 89 26.40 11.46 -2.16
N SER A 90 25.91 10.83 -3.22
CA SER A 90 26.44 10.98 -4.58
C SER A 90 26.18 12.34 -5.23
N GLY A 91 25.41 13.23 -4.57
CA GLY A 91 25.05 14.55 -5.07
C GLY A 91 23.69 14.61 -5.79
N GLY A 92 23.13 13.46 -6.19
CA GLY A 92 21.81 13.39 -6.82
C GLY A 92 20.67 13.74 -5.86
N ILE A 93 19.55 14.24 -6.40
CA ILE A 93 18.33 14.52 -5.63
C ILE A 93 17.23 13.59 -6.11
N ILE A 94 16.54 12.94 -5.18
CA ILE A 94 15.40 12.06 -5.47
C ILE A 94 14.21 12.44 -4.59
N SER A 95 13.00 12.07 -5.02
CA SER A 95 11.79 12.15 -4.21
C SER A 95 11.20 10.76 -3.98
N VAL A 96 10.83 10.45 -2.74
CA VAL A 96 10.21 9.19 -2.36
C VAL A 96 9.01 9.44 -1.45
N VAL A 97 7.87 8.87 -1.80
CA VAL A 97 6.65 8.92 -0.98
C VAL A 97 6.59 7.70 -0.08
N GLN A 98 6.31 7.92 1.20
CA GLN A 98 6.11 6.88 2.21
C GLN A 98 4.81 7.13 2.97
N SER A 99 4.36 6.15 3.75
CA SER A 99 3.24 6.30 4.68
C SER A 99 3.56 7.32 5.79
N GLU A 100 2.52 7.89 6.38
CA GLU A 100 2.63 8.94 7.42
C GLU A 100 3.16 8.43 8.78
N ASP A 101 3.16 7.12 8.99
CA ASP A 101 3.70 6.45 10.18
C ASP A 101 5.22 6.63 10.33
N LEU A 102 5.93 6.76 9.20
CA LEU A 102 7.37 6.95 9.14
C LEU A 102 7.73 8.40 9.51
N LYS A 103 7.92 8.69 10.80
CA LYS A 103 8.17 10.06 11.34
C LYS A 103 9.61 10.57 11.14
N LEU A 104 10.13 10.59 9.92
CA LEU A 104 11.47 11.13 9.63
C LEU A 104 11.49 12.66 9.65
N LYS A 105 12.63 13.25 10.00
CA LYS A 105 12.82 14.70 10.17
C LYS A 105 13.65 15.30 9.03
N ASN A 106 13.50 16.60 8.79
CA ASN A 106 14.41 17.33 7.90
C ASN A 106 15.84 17.28 8.46
N LYS A 107 16.82 17.24 7.56
CA LYS A 107 18.26 17.09 7.84
C LYS A 107 18.66 15.75 8.46
N GLN A 108 17.74 14.81 8.59
CA GLN A 108 18.03 13.48 9.11
C GLN A 108 18.80 12.66 8.06
N LYS A 109 19.87 11.99 8.50
CA LYS A 109 20.57 10.97 7.72
C LYS A 109 19.68 9.75 7.57
N ILE A 110 19.61 9.24 6.35
CA ILE A 110 18.75 8.11 5.99
C ILE A 110 19.45 7.17 5.03
N LEU A 111 18.90 5.98 4.92
CA LEU A 111 19.27 4.99 3.91
C LEU A 111 18.10 4.77 2.96
N VAL A 112 18.37 4.85 1.66
CA VAL A 112 17.41 4.57 0.60
C VAL A 112 17.63 3.14 0.12
N ILE A 113 16.65 2.27 0.35
CA ILE A 113 16.70 0.86 -0.02
C ILE A 113 15.90 0.67 -1.31
N TYR A 114 16.58 0.29 -2.39
CA TYR A 114 15.96 0.01 -3.69
C TYR A 114 15.43 -1.43 -3.73
N GLY A 115 14.27 -1.62 -4.36
CA GLY A 115 13.62 -2.91 -4.58
C GLY A 115 12.33 -2.73 -5.37
N LYS A 116 11.41 -3.70 -5.30
CA LYS A 116 10.05 -3.57 -5.88
C LYS A 116 9.32 -2.33 -5.35
N HIS A 117 9.51 -2.04 -4.07
CA HIS A 117 9.08 -0.80 -3.42
C HIS A 117 10.29 -0.14 -2.76
N THR A 118 10.53 1.13 -3.07
CA THR A 118 11.58 1.92 -2.43
C THR A 118 11.23 2.17 -0.97
N ARG A 119 12.17 1.95 -0.06
CA ARG A 119 12.00 2.24 1.37
C ARG A 119 13.03 3.26 1.82
N VAL A 120 12.61 4.16 2.70
CA VAL A 120 13.49 5.13 3.34
C VAL A 120 13.52 4.80 4.83
N VAL A 121 14.70 4.62 5.41
CA VAL A 121 14.84 4.30 6.83
C VAL A 121 15.82 5.26 7.49
N ALA A 122 15.63 5.50 8.78
CA ALA A 122 16.57 6.28 9.58
C ALA A 122 17.94 5.60 9.58
N ASP A 123 18.99 6.39 9.38
CA ASP A 123 20.35 5.93 9.56
C ASP A 123 20.75 6.12 11.03
N ASN A 124 20.67 5.04 11.81
CA ASN A 124 20.91 5.06 13.26
C ASN A 124 22.34 4.58 13.64
N GLY A 125 23.24 4.39 12.67
CA GLY A 125 24.52 3.73 12.97
C GLY A 125 25.55 3.65 11.86
N SER A 126 25.40 4.33 10.72
CA SER A 126 26.48 4.36 9.72
C SER A 126 27.67 5.25 10.10
N GLU A 127 27.51 6.11 11.10
CA GLU A 127 28.52 7.10 11.51
C GLU A 127 29.47 6.62 12.62
N ILE A 128 29.27 5.40 13.11
CA ILE A 128 30.11 4.72 14.11
C ILE A 128 31.15 3.76 13.50
N PHE A 129 31.19 3.64 12.17
CA PHE A 129 32.15 2.81 11.43
C PHE A 129 32.78 3.61 10.28
#